data_AF-A0ABD5DXL7-F1
#
_entry.id   AF-A0ABD5DXL7-F1
#
_cell.length_a   1.000
_cell.length_b   1.000
_cell.length_c   1.000
_cell.angle_alpha   90.00
_cell.angle_beta   90.00
_cell.angle_gamma   90.00
#
_symmetry.space_group_name_H-M   'P 1'
#
loop_
_entity.id
_entity.type
_entity.pdbx_description
1 polymer ?
#
loop_
_entity_poly.entity_id
_entity_poly.type
_entity_poly.pdbx_seq_one_letter_code
_entity_poly.pdbx_strand_id
1 'polypeptide(L)'
;IKSALAVLWTNLPCIVDSYDPDKQTVSVTPAIQIPVMREDGSMELVDLPLIPDVPVCWPKAGGFALTFPVKRGDECLVHFSSR
;
A
#
# COMPACT_ATOMS: atom_id res chain seq x y z
N ILE A 1 12.40 -21.95 -7.06
CA ILE A 1 12.64 -20.54 -7.45
C ILE A 1 11.32 -19.79 -7.73
N LYS A 2 10.43 -20.25 -8.62
CA LYS A 2 9.17 -19.52 -8.96
C LYS A 2 8.20 -19.30 -7.79
N SER A 3 8.11 -20.22 -6.82
CA SER A 3 7.18 -20.08 -5.68
C SER A 3 7.66 -19.11 -4.59
N ALA A 4 8.97 -18.99 -4.36
CA ALA A 4 9.51 -18.11 -3.32
C ALA A 4 9.29 -16.61 -3.62
N LEU A 5 9.27 -16.24 -4.91
CA LEU A 5 9.04 -14.87 -5.34
C LEU A 5 7.55 -14.50 -5.37
N ALA A 6 6.63 -15.47 -5.33
CA ALA A 6 5.20 -15.22 -5.37
C ALA A 6 4.68 -14.51 -4.10
N VAL A 7 5.45 -14.57 -3.01
CA VAL A 7 5.14 -13.95 -1.72
C VAL A 7 6.10 -12.81 -1.36
N LEU A 8 6.94 -12.37 -2.31
CA LEU A 8 7.84 -11.25 -2.10
C LEU A 8 7.20 -9.96 -2.65
N TRP A 9 6.92 -9.01 -1.76
CA TRP A 9 6.23 -7.77 -2.11
C TRP A 9 7.21 -6.61 -1.96
N THR A 10 7.51 -5.91 -3.04
CA THR A 10 8.37 -4.71 -2.99
C THR A 10 7.52 -3.44 -3.05
N ASN A 11 6.49 -3.45 -3.88
CA ASN A 11 5.64 -2.30 -4.14
C ASN A 11 4.21 -2.73 -4.48
N LEU A 12 3.21 -1.98 -4.00
CA LEU A 12 1.81 -2.14 -4.40
C LEU A 12 1.17 -0.81 -4.79
N PRO A 13 0.40 -0.78 -5.89
CA PRO A 13 -0.53 0.32 -6.13
C PRO A 13 -1.67 0.24 -5.10
N CYS A 14 -1.98 1.36 -4.47
CA CYS A 14 -3.01 1.48 -3.46
C CYS A 14 -3.84 2.76 -3.65
N ILE A 15 -5.04 2.76 -3.12
CA ILE A 15 -5.93 3.92 -3.05
C ILE A 15 -5.94 4.44 -1.61
N VAL A 16 -5.86 5.77 -1.44
CA VAL A 16 -5.93 6.42 -0.14
C VAL A 16 -7.35 6.39 0.40
N ASP A 17 -7.51 5.86 1.60
CA ASP A 17 -8.77 5.92 2.36
C ASP A 17 -8.82 7.14 3.29
N SER A 18 -7.70 7.44 3.97
CA SER A 18 -7.60 8.58 4.88
C SER A 18 -6.15 9.07 5.04
N TYR A 19 -5.98 10.33 5.47
CA TYR A 19 -4.70 10.96 5.76
C TYR A 19 -4.75 11.65 7.13
N ASP A 20 -3.75 11.37 7.97
CA ASP A 20 -3.52 12.03 9.25
C ASP A 20 -2.40 13.09 9.07
N PRO A 21 -2.74 14.39 9.09
CA PRO A 21 -1.75 15.46 8.89
C PRO A 21 -0.78 15.64 10.06
N ASP A 22 -1.17 15.26 11.27
CA ASP A 22 -0.33 15.41 12.47
C ASP A 22 0.76 14.33 12.50
N LYS A 23 0.41 13.09 12.11
CA LYS A 23 1.36 11.98 12.01
C LYS A 23 2.04 11.86 10.66
N GLN A 24 1.55 12.56 9.63
CA GLN A 24 1.96 12.42 8.24
C GLN A 24 1.83 10.98 7.72
N THR A 25 0.73 10.30 8.07
CA THR A 25 0.45 8.91 7.68
C THR A 25 -0.82 8.80 6.85
N VAL A 26 -0.89 7.78 6.00
CA VAL A 26 -2.08 7.40 5.23
C VAL A 26 -2.57 6.02 5.62
N SER A 27 -3.88 5.82 5.57
CA SER A 27 -4.47 4.48 5.48
C SER A 27 -4.84 4.22 4.02
N VAL A 28 -4.44 3.07 3.50
CA VAL A 28 -4.52 2.77 2.06
C VAL A 28 -4.98 1.34 1.82
N THR A 29 -5.82 1.13 0.80
CA THR A 29 -6.25 -0.19 0.37
C THR A 29 -5.58 -0.55 -0.95
N PRO A 30 -4.95 -1.73 -1.10
CA PRO A 30 -4.35 -2.13 -2.37
C PRO A 30 -5.37 -2.16 -3.51
N ALA A 31 -4.97 -1.67 -4.67
CA ALA A 31 -5.82 -1.59 -5.87
C ALA A 31 -5.84 -2.89 -6.69
N ILE A 32 -5.26 -3.97 -6.16
CA ILE A 32 -5.19 -5.28 -6.82
C ILE A 32 -5.80 -6.37 -5.94
N GLN A 33 -6.28 -7.42 -6.61
CA GLN A 33 -6.74 -8.65 -5.97
C GLN A 33 -5.68 -9.75 -6.10
N ILE A 34 -5.64 -10.65 -5.13
CA ILE A 34 -4.75 -11.82 -5.17
C ILE A 34 -5.55 -13.12 -5.31
N PRO A 35 -5.03 -14.10 -6.06
CA PRO A 35 -5.64 -15.42 -6.13
C PRO A 35 -5.34 -16.21 -4.85
N VAL A 36 -6.38 -16.72 -4.21
CA VAL A 36 -6.31 -17.62 -3.04
C VAL A 36 -6.98 -18.94 -3.38
N MET A 37 -6.30 -20.04 -3.05
CA MET A 37 -6.84 -21.39 -3.19
C MET A 37 -7.68 -21.74 -1.97
N ARG A 38 -8.95 -22.09 -2.18
CA ARG A 38 -9.86 -22.54 -1.14
C ARG A 38 -9.66 -24.03 -0.83
N GLU A 39 -10.19 -24.48 0.31
CA GLU A 39 -10.10 -25.88 0.74
C GLU A 39 -10.73 -26.87 -0.24
N ASP A 40 -11.70 -26.42 -1.05
CA ASP A 40 -12.35 -27.19 -2.11
C ASP A 40 -11.54 -27.27 -3.42
N GLY A 41 -10.34 -26.67 -3.46
CA GLY A 41 -9.46 -26.63 -4.62
C GLY A 41 -9.82 -25.56 -5.67
N SER A 42 -10.85 -24.74 -5.42
CA SER A 42 -11.19 -23.59 -6.28
C SER A 42 -10.26 -22.40 -6.05
N MET A 43 -10.12 -21.54 -7.07
CA MET A 43 -9.36 -20.30 -7.00
C MET A 43 -10.32 -19.11 -6.93
N GLU A 44 -10.10 -18.22 -5.96
CA GLU A 44 -10.86 -16.98 -5.79
C GLU A 44 -9.93 -15.77 -5.81
N LEU A 45 -10.38 -14.67 -6.42
CA LEU A 45 -9.72 -13.37 -6.31
C LEU A 45 -10.24 -12.64 -5.08
N VAL A 46 -9.35 -12.33 -4.14
CA VAL A 46 -9.71 -11.63 -2.90
C VAL A 46 -9.07 -10.25 -2.85
N ASP A 47 -9.81 -9.30 -2.29
CA ASP A 47 -9.29 -7.96 -1.98
C ASP A 47 -8.33 -8.04 -0.80
N LEU A 48 -7.27 -7.25 -0.87
CA LEU A 48 -6.32 -7.11 0.22
C LEU A 48 -6.85 -6.17 1.30
N PRO A 49 -6.48 -6.39 2.57
CA PRO A 49 -6.97 -5.56 3.67
C PRO A 49 -6.42 -4.13 3.60
N LEU A 50 -7.11 -3.23 4.30
CA LEU A 50 -6.63 -1.88 4.58
C LEU A 50 -5.28 -1.93 5.30
N ILE A 51 -4.34 -1.10 4.84
CA ILE A 51 -3.02 -0.91 5.45
C ILE A 51 -3.04 0.43 6.20
N PRO A 52 -3.16 0.42 7.53
CA PRO A 52 -3.16 1.65 8.33
C PRO A 52 -1.75 2.20 8.56
N ASP A 53 -1.67 3.47 8.97
CA ASP A 53 -0.47 4.11 9.50
C ASP A 53 0.78 4.04 8.59
N VAL A 54 0.58 4.09 7.26
CA VAL A 54 1.69 4.11 6.29
C VAL A 54 2.31 5.51 6.23
N PRO A 55 3.60 5.70 6.52
CA PRO A 55 4.23 7.02 6.51
C PRO A 55 4.37 7.56 5.09
N VAL A 56 4.03 8.84 4.90
CA VAL A 56 4.22 9.53 3.61
C VAL A 56 5.65 10.05 3.51
N CYS A 57 6.36 9.62 2.45
CA CYS A 57 7.70 10.10 2.17
C CYS A 57 7.67 11.44 1.40
N TRP A 58 7.69 12.55 2.14
CA TRP A 58 7.77 13.88 1.56
C TRP A 58 9.22 14.24 1.14
N PRO A 59 9.43 14.86 -0.03
CA PRO A 59 10.71 15.46 -0.37
C PRO A 59 11.05 16.57 0.63
N LYS A 60 12.16 16.42 1.35
CA LYS A 60 12.63 17.36 2.38
C LYS A 60 14.08 17.75 2.12
N ALA A 61 14.40 19.04 2.18
CA ALA A 61 15.75 19.56 2.01
C ALA A 61 15.93 20.90 2.73
N GLY A 62 17.07 21.11 3.39
CA GLY A 62 17.44 22.40 3.97
C GLY A 62 16.47 22.98 5.01
N GLY A 63 15.70 22.13 5.71
CA GLY A 63 14.68 22.57 6.67
C GLY A 63 13.30 22.85 6.06
N PHE A 64 13.13 22.64 4.75
CA PHE A 64 11.85 22.78 4.05
C PHE A 64 11.32 21.42 3.60
N ALA A 65 10.01 21.33 3.42
CA ALA A 65 9.32 20.16 2.90
C ALA A 65 8.40 20.58 1.75
N LEU A 66 8.35 19.78 0.68
CA LEU A 66 7.32 19.87 -0.35
C LEU A 66 6.21 18.89 -0.01
N THR A 67 5.02 19.42 0.32
CA THR A 67 3.84 18.62 0.65
C THR A 67 2.73 18.84 -0.36
N PHE A 68 1.91 17.81 -0.59
CA PHE A 68 0.72 17.88 -1.43
C PHE A 68 -0.54 17.60 -0.60
N PRO A 69 -1.71 18.16 -0.97
CA PRO A 69 -2.95 17.91 -0.25
C PRO A 69 -3.50 16.51 -0.59
N VAL A 70 -3.12 15.51 0.22
CA VAL A 70 -3.60 14.12 0.08
C VAL A 70 -5.07 14.03 0.44
N LYS A 71 -5.85 13.33 -0.39
CA LYS A 71 -7.29 13.13 -0.23
C LYS A 71 -7.67 11.67 -0.39
N ARG A 72 -8.84 11.33 0.15
CA ARG A 72 -9.47 10.03 -0.10
C ARG A 72 -9.72 9.85 -1.59
N GLY A 73 -9.36 8.67 -2.11
CA GLY A 73 -9.46 8.32 -3.53
C GLY A 73 -8.20 8.62 -4.35
N ASP A 74 -7.20 9.31 -3.78
CA ASP A 74 -5.92 9.50 -4.47
C ASP A 74 -5.21 8.16 -4.66
N GLU A 75 -4.57 7.98 -5.82
CA GLU A 75 -3.73 6.83 -6.10
C GLU A 75 -2.33 7.02 -5.52
N CYS A 76 -1.76 5.97 -4.96
CA CYS A 76 -0.40 5.98 -4.42
C CYS A 76 0.32 4.65 -4.65
N LEU A 77 1.64 4.67 -4.53
CA LEU A 77 2.47 3.47 -4.55
C LEU A 77 3.03 3.24 -3.15
N VAL A 78 2.65 2.14 -2.52
CA VAL A 78 3.20 1.74 -1.21
C VAL A 78 4.46 0.93 -1.44
N HIS A 79 5.54 1.33 -0.79
CA HIS A 79 6.82 0.64 -0.81
C HIS A 79 6.94 -0.24 0.44
N PHE A 80 7.13 -1.54 0.26
CA PHE A 80 7.41 -2.49 1.33
C PHE A 80 8.91 -2.78 1.36
N SER A 81 9.49 -2.66 2.55
CA SER A 81 10.83 -3.17 2.80
C SER A 81 10.76 -4.65 3.18
N SER A 82 10.49 -5.51 2.20
CA SER A 82 10.59 -6.96 2.41
C SER A 82 12.05 -7.32 2.70
N ARG A 83 12.30 -7.96 3.84
CA ARG A 83 13.60 -8.48 4.26
C ARG A 83 13.60 -10.00 4.30
#